data_AF-T1BDV4-F1
#
_entry.id   AF-T1BDV4-F1
#
_cell.length_a   1.000
_cell.length_b   1.000
_cell.length_c   1.000
_cell.angle_alpha   90.00
_cell.angle_beta   90.00
_cell.angle_gamma   90.00
#
_symmetry.space_group_name_H-M   'P 1'
#
loop_
_entity.id
_entity.type
_entity.pdbx_description
1 polymer ?
#
loop_
_entity_poly.entity_id
_entity_poly.type
_entity_poly.pdbx_seq_one_letter_code
_entity_poly.pdbx_strand_id
1 'polypeptide(L)'
;QSVDVAGVSKGKGFQGTIKRHHFKMGDATHGNSLSHRAPGSIGQRQTPGRVFPGKRMSGQMGNVHRSAQGLEVMQIDSERHV
;
A
#
# COMPACT_ATOMS: atom_id res chain seq x y z
N GLN A 1 -29.45 -6.38 3.28
CA GLN A 1 -29.01 -5.18 4.04
C GLN A 1 -27.54 -4.94 3.71
N SER A 2 -27.14 -3.69 3.49
CA SER A 2 -25.74 -3.34 3.24
C SER A 2 -25.16 -2.57 4.43
N VAL A 3 -23.93 -2.86 4.82
CA VAL A 3 -23.26 -2.28 5.99
C VAL A 3 -21.84 -1.81 5.65
N ASP A 4 -21.40 -0.76 6.33
CA ASP A 4 -20.03 -0.27 6.28
C ASP A 4 -19.29 -0.69 7.56
N VAL A 5 -18.11 -1.28 7.42
CA VAL A 5 -17.30 -1.76 8.55
C VAL A 5 -15.99 -0.98 8.61
N ALA A 6 -15.71 -0.38 9.76
CA ALA A 6 -14.45 0.29 10.05
C ALA A 6 -13.58 -0.54 10.98
N GLY A 7 -12.27 -0.56 10.73
CA GLY A 7 -11.32 -1.27 11.57
C GLY A 7 -9.87 -0.85 11.34
N VAL A 8 -8.96 -1.40 12.16
CA VAL A 8 -7.53 -1.21 12.00
C VAL A 8 -6.98 -2.30 11.06
N SER A 9 -6.37 -1.88 9.97
CA SER A 9 -5.74 -2.81 9.02
C SER A 9 -4.53 -3.53 9.63
N LYS A 10 -4.33 -4.80 9.27
CA LYS A 10 -3.17 -5.58 9.73
C LYS A 10 -1.85 -4.87 9.37
N GLY A 11 -1.03 -4.60 10.37
CA GLY A 11 0.31 -4.05 10.21
C GLY A 11 1.22 -5.01 9.43
N LYS A 12 1.97 -4.47 8.48
CA LYS A 12 3.00 -5.19 7.71
C LYS A 12 4.41 -4.67 8.01
N GLY A 13 4.59 -3.78 8.99
CA GLY A 13 5.88 -3.16 9.31
C GLY A 13 6.40 -2.22 8.21
N PHE A 14 7.71 -2.02 8.16
CA PHE A 14 8.36 -1.25 7.10
C PHE A 14 8.34 -2.03 5.79
N GLN A 15 7.75 -1.45 4.75
CA GLN A 15 7.61 -2.09 3.44
C GLN A 15 8.24 -1.27 2.33
N GLY A 16 8.87 -1.97 1.39
CA GLY A 16 9.45 -1.39 0.18
C GLY A 16 8.38 -0.87 -0.79
N THR A 17 8.79 0.00 -1.70
CA THR A 17 7.91 0.74 -2.62
C THR A 17 7.03 -0.15 -3.50
N ILE A 18 7.56 -1.30 -3.93
CA ILE A 18 6.80 -2.30 -4.72
C ILE A 18 5.61 -2.83 -3.93
N LYS A 19 5.83 -3.32 -2.70
CA LYS A 19 4.75 -3.91 -1.90
C LYS A 19 3.77 -2.85 -1.37
N ARG A 20 4.27 -1.66 -1.04
CA ARG A 20 3.46 -0.57 -0.47
C ARG A 20 2.61 0.14 -1.52
N HIS A 21 3.11 0.29 -2.74
CA HIS A 21 2.52 1.14 -3.78
C HIS A 21 2.35 0.46 -5.15
N HIS A 22 2.57 -0.85 -5.24
CA HIS A 22 2.43 -1.65 -6.46
C HIS A 22 3.31 -1.15 -7.62
N PHE A 23 4.51 -0.67 -7.32
CA PHE A 23 5.48 -0.29 -8.35
C PHE A 23 5.95 -1.52 -9.13
N LYS A 24 6.30 -1.34 -10.40
CA LYS A 24 6.95 -2.38 -11.21
C LYS A 24 8.40 -2.57 -10.76
N MET A 25 8.92 -3.76 -10.97
CA MET A 25 10.35 -4.05 -10.83
C MET A 25 11.11 -3.58 -12.06
N GLY A 26 12.40 -3.32 -11.91
CA GLY A 26 13.31 -3.27 -13.06
C GLY A 26 13.56 -4.67 -13.61
N ASP A 27 14.19 -4.75 -14.78
CA ASP A 27 14.49 -6.03 -15.42
C ASP A 27 15.34 -6.92 -14.49
N ALA A 28 15.02 -8.21 -14.45
CA ALA A 28 15.71 -9.16 -13.60
C ALA A 28 17.07 -9.58 -14.19
N THR A 29 17.23 -9.49 -15.51
CA THR A 29 18.43 -9.85 -16.27
C THR A 29 18.92 -8.65 -17.09
N HIS A 30 19.75 -8.88 -18.12
CA HIS A 30 20.28 -7.84 -19.01
C HIS A 30 21.12 -6.76 -18.30
N GLY A 31 21.97 -7.17 -17.36
CA GLY A 31 22.98 -6.28 -16.75
C GLY A 31 22.50 -5.48 -15.55
N ASN A 32 21.28 -5.70 -15.06
CA ASN A 32 20.85 -5.13 -13.79
C ASN A 32 21.56 -5.82 -12.62
N SER A 33 22.34 -5.06 -11.84
CA SER A 33 23.18 -5.61 -10.78
C SER A 33 22.54 -5.55 -9.38
N LEU A 34 21.87 -4.45 -9.04
CA LEU A 34 21.37 -4.19 -7.67
C LEU A 34 20.00 -3.52 -7.62
N SER A 35 19.46 -3.10 -8.76
CA SER A 35 18.33 -2.17 -8.81
C SER A 35 16.99 -2.81 -9.14
N HIS A 36 16.90 -4.15 -9.17
CA HIS A 36 15.68 -4.89 -9.53
C HIS A 36 14.42 -4.40 -8.80
N ARG A 37 14.58 -4.04 -7.51
CA ARG A 37 13.48 -3.60 -6.65
C ARG A 37 13.58 -2.15 -6.18
N ALA A 38 14.46 -1.37 -6.82
CA ALA A 38 14.62 0.05 -6.52
C ALA A 38 13.38 0.85 -6.96
N PRO A 39 13.07 1.99 -6.31
CA PRO A 39 11.92 2.83 -6.67
C PRO A 39 12.10 3.58 -8.01
N GLY A 40 13.28 3.54 -8.60
CA GLY A 40 13.63 4.36 -9.77
C GLY A 40 13.77 5.84 -9.42
N SER A 41 13.50 6.71 -10.39
CA SER A 41 13.61 8.16 -10.19
C SER A 41 12.55 8.71 -9.23
N ILE A 42 12.99 9.54 -8.28
CA ILE A 42 12.12 10.17 -7.28
C ILE A 42 11.81 11.64 -7.56
N GLY A 43 12.45 12.26 -8.57
CA GLY A 43 12.28 13.68 -8.91
C GLY A 43 12.96 14.08 -10.23
N GLN A 44 12.88 15.37 -10.57
CA GLN A 44 13.58 15.95 -11.73
C GLN A 44 14.84 16.70 -11.26
N ARG A 45 15.71 17.11 -12.20
CA ARG A 45 16.99 17.80 -11.93
C ARG A 45 16.79 19.24 -11.42
N GLN A 46 17.14 20.27 -12.21
CA GLN A 46 17.30 21.65 -11.73
C GLN A 46 15.99 22.27 -11.24
N THR A 47 14.90 22.04 -11.97
CA THR A 47 13.56 22.53 -11.63
C THR A 47 12.65 21.32 -11.55
N PRO A 48 12.05 21.00 -10.39
CA PRO A 48 11.95 21.77 -9.14
C PRO A 48 13.13 21.63 -8.15
N GLY A 49 14.18 20.85 -8.43
CA GLY A 49 15.36 20.74 -7.54
C GLY A 49 15.12 20.04 -6.21
N ARG A 50 13.96 19.39 -6.03
CA ARG A 50 13.58 18.71 -4.79
C ARG A 50 12.60 17.57 -5.06
N VAL A 51 12.42 16.71 -4.06
CA VAL A 51 11.34 15.72 -4.06
C VAL A 51 10.03 16.38 -3.62
N PHE A 52 8.95 16.15 -4.35
CA PHE A 52 7.64 16.68 -3.99
C PHE A 52 7.08 16.02 -2.71
N PRO A 53 6.38 16.78 -1.84
CA PRO A 53 5.65 16.21 -0.71
C PRO A 53 4.64 15.16 -1.18
N GLY A 54 4.46 14.09 -0.40
CA GLY A 54 3.57 12.99 -0.75
C GLY A 54 4.10 12.03 -1.83
N LYS A 55 5.37 12.17 -2.26
CA LYS A 55 6.01 11.20 -3.15
C LYS A 55 5.94 9.80 -2.54
N ARG A 56 5.43 8.84 -3.31
CA ARG A 56 5.32 7.43 -2.93
C ARG A 56 6.71 6.84 -2.69
N MET A 57 6.94 6.30 -1.49
CA MET A 57 8.22 5.76 -1.04
C MET A 57 8.01 4.58 -0.08
N SER A 58 9.09 3.89 0.27
CA SER A 58 9.07 2.89 1.34
C SER A 58 8.62 3.49 2.67
N GLY A 59 8.10 2.65 3.56
CA GLY A 59 7.63 3.07 4.87
C GLY A 59 6.65 2.10 5.50
N GLN A 60 6.10 2.46 6.65
CA GLN A 60 5.11 1.65 7.36
C GLN A 60 3.87 1.41 6.49
N MET A 61 3.45 0.13 6.42
CA MET A 61 2.25 -0.30 5.72
C MET A 61 1.30 -1.02 6.68
N GLY A 62 0.01 -0.68 6.62
CA GLY A 62 -1.00 -1.19 7.55
C GLY A 62 -0.90 -0.53 8.92
N ASN A 63 -1.61 -1.07 9.91
CA ASN A 63 -1.81 -0.45 11.23
C ASN A 63 -2.45 0.95 11.14
N VAL A 64 -3.35 1.11 10.17
CA VAL A 64 -4.09 2.35 9.92
C VAL A 64 -5.58 2.04 9.81
N HIS A 65 -6.41 3.01 10.20
CA HIS A 65 -7.86 2.91 10.06
C HIS A 65 -8.26 2.83 8.58
N ARG A 66 -9.10 1.84 8.27
CA ARG A 66 -9.71 1.65 6.95
C ARG A 66 -11.17 1.24 7.14
N SER A 67 -12.02 1.71 6.24
CA SER A 67 -13.40 1.28 6.10
C SER A 67 -13.53 0.42 4.84
N ALA A 68 -14.29 -0.66 4.94
CA ALA A 68 -14.85 -1.38 3.81
C ALA A 68 -16.33 -1.03 3.73
N GLN A 69 -16.77 -0.54 2.57
CA GLN A 69 -18.12 -0.04 2.38
C GLN A 69 -18.96 -1.02 1.57
N GLY A 70 -20.27 -1.01 1.79
CA GLY A 70 -21.23 -1.73 0.97
C GLY A 70 -21.23 -3.24 1.15
N LEU A 71 -20.79 -3.76 2.30
CA LEU A 71 -20.75 -5.20 2.56
C LEU A 71 -22.15 -5.77 2.74
N GLU A 72 -22.42 -6.94 2.16
CA GLU A 72 -23.68 -7.66 2.32
C GLU A 72 -23.64 -8.53 3.58
N VAL A 73 -24.72 -8.47 4.37
CA VAL A 73 -24.91 -9.36 5.51
C VAL A 73 -25.54 -10.67 5.04
N MET A 74 -24.77 -11.76 5.12
CA MET A 74 -25.19 -13.08 4.64
C MET A 74 -26.11 -13.81 5.63
N GLN A 75 -25.80 -13.76 6.93
CA GLN A 75 -26.56 -14.43 7.99
C GLN A 75 -26.38 -13.67 9.30
N ILE A 76 -27.38 -13.75 10.18
CA ILE A 76 -27.32 -13.30 11.57
C ILE A 76 -27.88 -14.44 12.44
N ASP A 77 -27.08 -14.94 13.37
CA ASP A 77 -27.49 -15.88 14.43
C ASP A 77 -27.64 -15.11 15.75
N SER A 78 -28.89 -14.83 16.11
CA SER A 78 -29.21 -14.04 17.31
C SER A 78 -28.93 -14.76 18.62
N GLU A 79 -28.90 -16.10 18.65
CA GLU A 79 -28.63 -16.86 19.89
C GLU A 79 -27.14 -16.79 20.23
N ARG A 80 -26.29 -16.85 19.21
CA ARG A 80 -24.83 -16.79 19.36
C ARG A 80 -24.24 -15.38 19.27
N HIS A 81 -25.07 -14.40 18.89
CA HIS A 81 -24.67 -13.01 18.63
C HIS A 81 -23.57 -12.91 17.56
N VAL A 82 -23.77 -13.60 16.43
CA VAL A 82 -22.82 -13.63 15.29
C VAL A 82 -23.51 -13.26 13.98
#